data_AF-A0A2P4Q5N5-F1
#
_entry.id   AF-A0A2P4Q5N5-F1
#
_cell.length_a   1.000
_cell.length_b   1.000
_cell.length_c   1.000
_cell.angle_alpha   90.00
_cell.angle_beta   90.00
_cell.angle_gamma   90.00
#
_symmetry.space_group_name_H-M   'P 1'
#
loop_
_entity.id
_entity.type
_entity.pdbx_description
1 polymer ?
#
loop_
_entity_poly.entity_id
_entity_poly.type
_entity_poly.pdbx_seq_one_letter_code
_entity_poly.pdbx_strand_id
1 'polypeptide(L)'
;MQRAHQPYFPMQKREDTQRDTLYNDVISLLRKNQKYGWSGVNSESIAKKFVDRLVALLWYIDPHWEKLISRSLKLPDIFNELEQYQCNENYNKFYFTGHHKKEQLSREKIEQLVKSLESSIEQPWASKDKWMDFIIQVLLLIESIKKYISYLQEVNQKMNTIHYSDVSTRNPGCDLKVYTIEVSDSIHSKYEELSNFLLEKDSYEFFDLDEYTPYDVIQKYNYIKNLPLNVPVTIYRYYQGNYLGTVNYIWKVPVRSDHRSETENARIIAAINENLPKYYTRQMRKNALKEYSLFKKVTPVVLRTLYFDLTGDASTTNNVISKEIEERLRIMMQLEDPSIIVDLRTNNGFKGKEFNRF
;
A
#
# COMPACT_ATOMS: atom_id res chain seq x y z
N MET A 1 -54.15 -14.66 22.66
CA MET A 1 -53.28 -13.74 23.45
C MET A 1 -52.44 -14.53 24.47
N GLN A 2 -51.41 -15.27 24.05
CA GLN A 2 -50.52 -16.02 24.97
C GLN A 2 -49.01 -15.89 24.67
N ARG A 3 -48.60 -15.18 23.62
CA ARG A 3 -47.17 -14.97 23.28
C ARG A 3 -46.50 -13.80 24.03
N ALA A 4 -47.19 -13.09 24.90
CA ALA A 4 -46.66 -11.86 25.52
C ALA A 4 -45.53 -12.09 26.55
N HIS A 5 -45.28 -13.34 26.99
CA HIS A 5 -44.41 -13.62 28.14
C HIS A 5 -43.26 -14.60 27.88
N GLN A 6 -43.15 -15.20 26.68
CA GLN A 6 -42.03 -16.10 26.38
C GLN A 6 -40.89 -15.37 25.66
N PRO A 7 -39.62 -15.62 26.04
CA PRO A 7 -38.46 -15.03 25.39
C PRO A 7 -38.38 -15.54 23.94
N TYR A 8 -38.38 -14.61 22.98
CA TYR A 8 -38.27 -14.93 21.56
C TYR A 8 -36.81 -14.86 21.10
N PHE A 9 -36.39 -15.88 20.36
CA PHE A 9 -35.20 -15.86 19.52
C PHE A 9 -35.60 -16.27 18.10
N PRO A 10 -35.00 -15.70 17.05
CA PRO A 10 -35.22 -16.18 15.69
C PRO A 10 -34.97 -17.68 15.57
N MET A 11 -35.77 -18.34 14.73
CA MET A 11 -35.55 -19.75 14.39
C MET A 11 -34.23 -19.91 13.67
N GLN A 12 -33.50 -20.97 14.00
CA GLN A 12 -32.32 -21.37 13.25
C GLN A 12 -32.73 -21.75 11.82
N LYS A 13 -31.85 -21.42 10.86
CA LYS A 13 -32.02 -21.77 9.46
C LYS A 13 -31.54 -23.20 9.23
N ARG A 14 -32.08 -23.83 8.19
CA ARG A 14 -31.44 -25.02 7.61
C ARG A 14 -30.08 -24.59 7.05
N GLU A 15 -29.04 -25.34 7.39
CA GLU A 15 -27.66 -25.01 7.00
C GLU A 15 -27.37 -25.44 5.57
N ASP A 16 -27.93 -24.69 4.61
CA ASP A 16 -27.66 -24.90 3.20
C ASP A 16 -26.40 -24.13 2.75
N THR A 17 -26.02 -23.06 3.47
CA THR A 17 -24.80 -22.29 3.22
C THR A 17 -24.01 -22.02 4.49
N GLN A 18 -22.70 -21.73 4.37
CA GLN A 18 -21.88 -21.31 5.51
C GLN A 18 -22.35 -19.99 6.15
N ARG A 19 -23.09 -19.17 5.40
CA ARG A 19 -23.72 -17.97 5.94
C ARG A 19 -24.90 -18.32 6.86
N ASP A 20 -25.59 -19.42 6.58
CA ASP A 20 -26.64 -19.95 7.46
C ASP A 20 -26.04 -20.54 8.73
N THR A 21 -24.88 -21.20 8.66
CA THR A 21 -24.10 -21.61 9.84
C THR A 21 -23.73 -20.41 10.70
N LEU A 22 -23.13 -19.34 10.14
CA LEU A 22 -22.87 -18.11 10.88
C LEU A 22 -24.13 -17.51 11.52
N TYR A 23 -25.26 -17.53 10.80
CA TYR A 23 -26.54 -17.07 11.35
C TYR A 23 -26.94 -17.89 12.58
N ASN A 24 -26.87 -19.22 12.48
CA ASN A 24 -27.22 -20.13 13.57
C ASN A 24 -26.30 -19.97 14.77
N ASP A 25 -25.01 -19.76 14.56
CA ASP A 25 -24.02 -19.57 15.62
C ASP A 25 -24.20 -18.23 16.33
N VAL A 26 -24.57 -17.17 15.61
CA VAL A 26 -24.98 -15.89 16.22
C VAL A 26 -26.24 -16.08 17.08
N ILE A 27 -27.20 -16.91 16.66
CA ILE A 27 -28.37 -17.23 17.49
C ILE A 27 -27.97 -18.01 18.75
N SER A 28 -27.07 -19.00 18.62
CA SER A 28 -26.53 -19.76 19.76
C SER A 28 -25.80 -18.84 20.74
N LEU A 29 -24.96 -17.93 20.23
CA LEU A 29 -24.25 -16.91 21.02
C LEU A 29 -25.22 -16.01 21.78
N LEU A 30 -26.28 -15.54 21.12
CA LEU A 30 -27.34 -14.75 21.74
C LEU A 30 -28.06 -15.54 22.82
N ARG A 31 -28.43 -16.81 22.59
CA ARG A 31 -29.08 -17.65 23.60
C ARG A 31 -28.23 -17.84 24.85
N LYS A 32 -26.91 -18.03 24.67
CA LYS A 32 -25.94 -18.18 25.76
C LYS A 32 -25.82 -16.91 26.60
N ASN A 33 -25.77 -15.75 25.95
CA ASN A 33 -25.49 -14.46 26.60
C ASN A 33 -26.75 -13.66 27.00
N GLN A 34 -27.94 -14.01 26.49
CA GLN A 34 -29.16 -13.19 26.61
C GLN A 34 -30.39 -14.03 26.98
N LYS A 35 -30.41 -14.62 28.19
CA LYS A 35 -31.40 -15.61 28.66
C LYS A 35 -32.90 -15.27 28.43
N TYR A 36 -33.24 -13.99 28.36
CA TYR A 36 -34.64 -13.51 28.30
C TYR A 36 -35.10 -13.05 26.91
N GLY A 37 -34.28 -13.19 25.87
CA GLY A 37 -34.63 -12.94 24.46
C GLY A 37 -35.37 -11.62 24.19
N TRP A 38 -35.99 -11.51 23.01
CA TRP A 38 -36.90 -10.41 22.71
C TRP A 38 -38.31 -10.72 23.24
N SER A 39 -39.04 -9.69 23.66
CA SER A 39 -40.42 -9.84 24.14
C SER A 39 -41.27 -8.64 23.72
N GLY A 40 -42.58 -8.86 23.57
CA GLY A 40 -43.55 -7.84 23.15
C GLY A 40 -44.01 -7.95 21.70
N VAL A 41 -44.86 -7.01 21.28
CA VAL A 41 -45.40 -6.94 19.91
C VAL A 41 -44.27 -6.66 18.93
N ASN A 42 -44.28 -7.34 17.77
CA ASN A 42 -43.24 -7.24 16.72
C ASN A 42 -41.85 -7.75 17.10
N SER A 43 -41.68 -8.42 18.24
CA SER A 43 -40.40 -9.00 18.69
C SER A 43 -39.74 -9.88 17.63
N GLU A 44 -40.54 -10.65 16.90
CA GLU A 44 -40.08 -11.52 15.81
C GLU A 44 -39.42 -10.76 14.66
N SER A 45 -40.09 -9.73 14.13
CA SER A 45 -39.51 -8.93 13.05
C SER A 45 -38.28 -8.15 13.51
N ILE A 46 -38.29 -7.64 14.74
CA ILE A 46 -37.19 -6.86 15.31
C ILE A 46 -35.95 -7.75 15.47
N ALA A 47 -36.12 -8.90 16.13
CA ALA A 47 -35.04 -9.84 16.39
C ALA A 47 -34.43 -10.37 15.09
N LYS A 48 -35.28 -10.77 14.12
CA LYS A 48 -34.81 -11.25 12.82
C LYS A 48 -34.01 -10.17 12.09
N LYS A 49 -34.51 -8.94 12.01
CA LYS A 49 -33.82 -7.82 11.36
C LYS A 49 -32.47 -7.52 12.01
N PHE A 50 -32.40 -7.51 13.34
CA PHE A 50 -31.14 -7.29 14.06
C PHE A 50 -30.11 -8.38 13.75
N VAL A 51 -30.50 -9.65 13.83
CA VAL A 51 -29.58 -10.76 13.56
C VAL A 51 -29.14 -10.75 12.10
N ASP A 52 -30.05 -10.54 11.14
CA ASP A 52 -29.70 -10.45 9.72
C ASP A 52 -28.69 -9.31 9.45
N ARG A 53 -28.85 -8.15 10.11
CA ARG A 53 -27.93 -7.00 10.00
C ARG A 53 -26.55 -7.31 10.60
N LEU A 54 -26.52 -7.91 11.78
CA LEU A 54 -25.28 -8.30 12.46
C LEU A 54 -24.52 -9.36 11.64
N VAL A 55 -25.22 -10.40 11.19
CA VAL A 55 -24.66 -11.46 10.35
C VAL A 55 -24.18 -10.90 9.02
N ALA A 56 -24.90 -9.96 8.40
CA ALA A 56 -24.45 -9.34 7.16
C ALA A 56 -23.12 -8.57 7.32
N LEU A 57 -22.95 -7.85 8.44
CA LEU A 57 -21.69 -7.17 8.75
C LEU A 57 -20.56 -8.19 9.00
N LEU A 58 -20.78 -9.16 9.89
CA LEU A 58 -19.78 -10.18 10.24
C LEU A 58 -19.36 -10.98 9.01
N TRP A 59 -20.31 -11.44 8.19
CA TRP A 59 -20.05 -12.18 6.95
C TRP A 59 -19.18 -11.40 5.96
N TYR A 60 -19.38 -10.09 5.86
CA TYR A 60 -18.66 -9.26 4.91
C TYR A 60 -17.23 -8.97 5.36
N ILE A 61 -16.99 -8.84 6.67
CA ILE A 61 -15.65 -8.57 7.21
C ILE A 61 -14.84 -9.85 7.47
N ASP A 62 -15.51 -10.99 7.61
CA ASP A 62 -14.91 -12.29 7.97
C ASP A 62 -13.67 -12.65 7.12
N PRO A 63 -13.70 -12.57 5.76
CA PRO A 63 -12.52 -12.93 4.97
C PRO A 63 -11.33 -11.98 5.10
N HIS A 64 -11.51 -10.84 5.77
CA HIS A 64 -10.53 -9.77 5.88
C HIS A 64 -10.03 -9.60 7.31
N TRP A 65 -10.28 -10.57 8.18
CA TRP A 65 -10.01 -10.46 9.60
C TRP A 65 -8.54 -10.15 9.92
N GLU A 66 -7.60 -10.88 9.31
CA GLU A 66 -6.16 -10.63 9.45
C GLU A 66 -5.77 -9.21 9.03
N LYS A 67 -6.39 -8.71 7.93
CA LYS A 67 -6.16 -7.35 7.45
C LYS A 67 -6.65 -6.33 8.48
N LEU A 68 -7.81 -6.57 9.10
CA LEU A 68 -8.34 -5.69 10.15
C LEU A 68 -7.43 -5.71 11.40
N ILE A 69 -6.98 -6.89 11.83
CA ILE A 69 -6.02 -7.05 12.94
C ILE A 69 -4.72 -6.30 12.67
N SER A 70 -4.15 -6.43 11.46
CA SER A 70 -2.91 -5.72 11.06
C SER A 70 -3.03 -4.19 11.11
N ARG A 71 -4.26 -3.68 11.16
CA ARG A 71 -4.59 -2.26 11.30
C ARG A 71 -5.06 -1.92 12.72
N SER A 72 -4.70 -2.76 13.68
CA SER A 72 -5.00 -2.61 15.11
C SER A 72 -6.49 -2.64 15.44
N LEU A 73 -7.32 -3.29 14.61
CA LEU A 73 -8.73 -3.50 14.90
C LEU A 73 -8.92 -4.85 15.57
N LYS A 74 -9.55 -4.83 16.75
CA LYS A 74 -9.87 -6.03 17.53
C LYS A 74 -11.36 -6.29 17.50
N LEU A 75 -11.74 -7.56 17.41
CA LEU A 75 -13.14 -7.96 17.54
C LEU A 75 -13.49 -7.85 19.02
N PRO A 76 -14.70 -7.39 19.36
CA PRO A 76 -15.17 -7.53 20.72
C PRO A 76 -15.19 -9.00 21.15
N ASP A 77 -14.78 -9.26 22.38
CA ASP A 77 -14.45 -10.61 22.85
C ASP A 77 -15.63 -11.59 22.74
N ILE A 78 -16.87 -11.10 22.86
CA ILE A 78 -18.06 -11.93 22.73
C ILE A 78 -18.14 -12.65 21.38
N PHE A 79 -17.65 -12.02 20.31
CA PHE A 79 -17.72 -12.62 18.98
C PHE A 79 -16.60 -13.63 18.75
N ASN A 80 -15.54 -13.63 19.57
CA ASN A 80 -14.53 -14.70 19.57
C ASN A 80 -15.13 -16.04 20.04
N GLU A 81 -16.31 -16.05 20.66
CA GLU A 81 -17.03 -17.26 21.04
C GLU A 81 -17.77 -17.93 19.87
N LEU A 82 -17.79 -17.33 18.69
CA LEU A 82 -18.35 -17.96 17.48
C LEU A 82 -17.51 -19.19 17.09
N GLU A 83 -18.16 -20.30 16.77
CA GLU A 83 -17.50 -21.62 16.64
C GLU A 83 -16.30 -21.61 15.71
N GLN A 84 -16.45 -21.08 14.49
CA GLN A 84 -15.33 -21.04 13.53
C GLN A 84 -14.18 -20.15 14.02
N TYR A 85 -14.47 -19.04 14.71
CA TYR A 85 -13.43 -18.13 15.21
C TYR A 85 -12.64 -18.76 16.36
N GLN A 86 -13.27 -19.59 17.19
CA GLN A 86 -12.56 -20.36 18.23
C GLN A 86 -11.56 -21.35 17.64
N CYS A 87 -11.83 -21.85 16.43
CA CYS A 87 -10.94 -22.74 15.70
C CYS A 87 -9.91 -21.99 14.82
N ASN A 88 -9.81 -20.66 14.91
CA ASN A 88 -9.05 -19.82 13.99
C ASN A 88 -9.43 -20.03 12.51
N GLU A 89 -10.70 -20.37 12.25
CA GLU A 89 -11.26 -20.51 10.91
C GLU A 89 -12.21 -19.35 10.55
N ASN A 90 -12.55 -19.25 9.27
CA ASN A 90 -13.51 -18.29 8.73
C ASN A 90 -14.80 -19.00 8.29
N TYR A 91 -15.92 -18.29 8.38
CA TYR A 91 -17.20 -18.80 7.88
C TYR A 91 -17.27 -18.75 6.35
N ASN A 92 -16.81 -17.67 5.75
CA ASN A 92 -16.86 -17.43 4.31
C ASN A 92 -15.69 -18.14 3.58
N LYS A 93 -15.67 -19.47 3.67
CA LYS A 93 -14.65 -20.34 3.05
C LYS A 93 -14.57 -20.16 1.54
N PHE A 94 -15.69 -19.86 0.88
CA PHE A 94 -15.78 -19.61 -0.56
C PHE A 94 -14.85 -18.47 -1.02
N TYR A 95 -14.68 -17.43 -0.21
CA TYR A 95 -13.78 -16.33 -0.53
C TYR A 95 -12.31 -16.80 -0.69
N PHE A 96 -11.91 -17.84 0.04
CA PHE A 96 -10.55 -18.37 0.02
C PHE A 96 -10.34 -19.45 -1.04
N THR A 97 -11.34 -20.31 -1.24
CA THR A 97 -11.25 -21.48 -2.14
C THR A 97 -11.72 -21.20 -3.56
N GLY A 98 -12.48 -20.13 -3.78
CA GLY A 98 -13.00 -19.77 -5.09
C GLY A 98 -11.93 -19.21 -6.04
N HIS A 99 -12.04 -19.55 -7.33
CA HIS A 99 -11.21 -18.98 -8.39
C HIS A 99 -11.70 -17.60 -8.87
N HIS A 100 -12.79 -17.09 -8.32
CA HIS A 100 -13.34 -15.79 -8.70
C HIS A 100 -12.54 -14.62 -8.11
N LYS A 101 -12.65 -13.45 -8.75
CA LYS A 101 -12.06 -12.22 -8.23
C LYS A 101 -12.58 -11.94 -6.83
N LYS A 102 -11.67 -11.89 -5.87
CA LYS A 102 -11.95 -11.61 -4.46
C LYS A 102 -12.48 -10.18 -4.31
N GLU A 103 -13.66 -10.03 -3.71
CA GLU A 103 -14.24 -8.72 -3.41
C GLU A 103 -13.38 -8.00 -2.38
N GLN A 104 -12.97 -6.75 -2.66
CA GLN A 104 -12.25 -5.95 -1.67
C GLN A 104 -13.24 -5.24 -0.76
N LEU A 105 -12.84 -5.00 0.50
CA LEU A 105 -13.61 -4.16 1.42
C LEU A 105 -13.83 -2.75 0.84
N SER A 106 -15.04 -2.50 0.34
CA SER A 106 -15.53 -1.17 -0.03
C SER A 106 -15.95 -0.40 1.21
N ARG A 107 -15.51 0.86 1.30
CA ARG A 107 -15.92 1.82 2.33
C ARG A 107 -17.43 1.99 2.33
N GLU A 108 -18.02 2.21 1.17
CA GLU A 108 -19.46 2.49 0.99
C GLU A 108 -20.31 1.33 1.50
N LYS A 109 -19.92 0.09 1.17
CA LYS A 109 -20.64 -1.11 1.61
C LYS A 109 -20.51 -1.34 3.13
N ILE A 110 -19.33 -1.11 3.72
CA ILE A 110 -19.16 -1.16 5.18
C ILE A 110 -20.03 -0.09 5.86
N GLU A 111 -20.00 1.15 5.38
CA GLU A 111 -20.80 2.24 5.93
C GLU A 111 -22.30 1.93 5.89
N GLN A 112 -22.80 1.36 4.79
CA GLN A 112 -24.19 0.94 4.69
C GLN A 112 -24.55 -0.15 5.70
N LEU A 113 -23.69 -1.16 5.88
CA LEU A 113 -23.90 -2.25 6.84
C LEU A 113 -23.89 -1.73 8.29
N VAL A 114 -22.94 -0.86 8.62
CA VAL A 114 -22.85 -0.22 9.95
C VAL A 114 -24.09 0.62 10.22
N LYS A 115 -24.48 1.53 9.31
CA LYS A 115 -25.69 2.36 9.47
C LYS A 115 -26.95 1.50 9.66
N SER A 116 -27.06 0.41 8.91
CA SER A 116 -28.17 -0.53 9.05
C SER A 116 -28.21 -1.16 10.44
N LEU A 117 -27.05 -1.59 10.97
CA LEU A 117 -26.93 -2.16 12.31
C LEU A 117 -27.22 -1.11 13.40
N GLU A 118 -26.75 0.12 13.23
CA GLU A 118 -27.03 1.26 14.12
C GLU A 118 -28.54 1.50 14.27
N SER A 119 -29.27 1.51 13.15
CA SER A 119 -30.74 1.63 13.18
C SER A 119 -31.47 0.48 13.89
N SER A 120 -30.80 -0.64 14.17
CA SER A 120 -31.37 -1.69 15.04
C SER A 120 -31.15 -1.42 16.52
N ILE A 121 -29.98 -0.90 16.89
CA ILE A 121 -29.62 -0.63 18.29
C ILE A 121 -30.20 0.70 18.80
N GLU A 122 -30.64 1.59 17.91
CA GLU A 122 -31.40 2.80 18.28
C GLU A 122 -32.85 2.49 18.72
N GLN A 123 -33.32 1.25 18.51
CA GLN A 123 -34.69 0.89 18.86
C GLN A 123 -34.85 0.66 20.37
N PRO A 124 -36.05 0.91 20.94
CA PRO A 124 -36.27 0.88 22.40
C PRO A 124 -35.94 -0.45 23.10
N TRP A 125 -35.86 -1.56 22.36
CA TRP A 125 -35.50 -2.86 22.95
C TRP A 125 -34.04 -2.92 23.41
N ALA A 126 -33.14 -2.21 22.72
CA ALA A 126 -31.70 -2.27 22.96
C ALA A 126 -31.29 -1.55 24.25
N SER A 127 -32.06 -0.52 24.66
CA SER A 127 -31.83 0.23 25.90
C SER A 127 -32.32 -0.47 27.17
N LYS A 128 -32.93 -1.65 27.07
CA LYS A 128 -33.39 -2.40 28.25
C LYS A 128 -32.20 -3.05 28.94
N ASP A 129 -32.12 -2.95 30.27
CA ASP A 129 -30.99 -3.45 31.08
C ASP A 129 -30.51 -4.86 30.70
N LYS A 130 -31.44 -5.77 30.43
CA LYS A 130 -31.10 -7.14 30.02
C LYS A 130 -30.17 -7.23 28.80
N TRP A 131 -30.26 -6.27 27.88
CA TRP A 131 -29.50 -6.22 26.63
C TRP A 131 -28.19 -5.43 26.74
N MET A 132 -27.96 -4.66 27.82
CA MET A 132 -26.85 -3.70 27.88
C MET A 132 -25.49 -4.35 27.59
N ASP A 133 -25.16 -5.46 28.24
CA ASP A 133 -23.85 -6.11 28.07
C ASP A 133 -23.60 -6.52 26.61
N PHE A 134 -24.61 -7.11 25.95
CA PHE A 134 -24.49 -7.51 24.55
C PHE A 134 -24.42 -6.30 23.61
N ILE A 135 -25.23 -5.27 23.87
CA ILE A 135 -25.25 -4.05 23.06
C ILE A 135 -23.94 -3.27 23.19
N ILE A 136 -23.30 -3.26 24.36
CA ILE A 136 -21.95 -2.70 24.53
C ILE A 136 -20.96 -3.40 23.59
N GLN A 137 -21.01 -4.73 23.48
CA GLN A 137 -20.14 -5.45 22.55
C GLN A 137 -20.44 -5.11 21.08
N VAL A 138 -21.71 -4.94 20.71
CA VAL A 138 -22.10 -4.52 19.36
C VAL A 138 -21.63 -3.09 19.07
N LEU A 139 -21.70 -2.19 20.05
CA LEU A 139 -21.18 -0.82 19.95
C LEU A 139 -19.65 -0.80 19.78
N LEU A 140 -18.92 -1.64 20.52
CA LEU A 140 -17.48 -1.81 20.34
C LEU A 140 -17.14 -2.33 18.94
N LEU A 141 -17.94 -3.25 18.39
CA LEU A 141 -17.78 -3.70 16.99
C LEU A 141 -17.98 -2.52 16.03
N ILE A 142 -19.06 -1.76 16.19
CA ILE A 142 -19.36 -0.60 15.35
C ILE A 142 -18.23 0.43 15.42
N GLU A 143 -17.72 0.75 16.61
CA GLU A 143 -16.63 1.69 16.80
C GLU A 143 -15.33 1.22 16.10
N SER A 144 -14.97 -0.05 16.26
CA SER A 144 -13.83 -0.65 15.57
C SER A 144 -13.98 -0.55 14.05
N ILE A 145 -15.16 -0.88 13.51
CA ILE A 145 -15.40 -0.79 12.08
C ILE A 145 -15.41 0.67 11.59
N LYS A 146 -15.93 1.62 12.36
CA LYS A 146 -15.85 3.06 12.03
C LYS A 146 -14.42 3.57 11.97
N LYS A 147 -13.54 3.13 12.88
CA LYS A 147 -12.10 3.44 12.80
C LYS A 147 -11.50 2.95 11.47
N TYR A 148 -11.91 1.77 11.01
CA TYR A 148 -11.50 1.28 9.69
C TYR A 148 -12.01 2.13 8.54
N ILE A 149 -13.28 2.55 8.58
CA ILE A 149 -13.89 3.41 7.58
C ILE A 149 -13.10 4.72 7.46
N SER A 150 -12.76 5.35 8.59
CA SER A 150 -11.93 6.57 8.61
C SER A 150 -10.54 6.32 8.01
N TYR A 151 -9.91 5.19 8.35
CA TYR A 151 -8.65 4.79 7.75
C TYR A 151 -8.75 4.65 6.21
N LEU A 152 -9.80 3.97 5.70
CA LEU A 152 -10.03 3.84 4.26
C LEU A 152 -10.22 5.21 3.59
N GLN A 153 -10.93 6.12 4.26
CA GLN A 153 -11.12 7.48 3.77
C GLN A 153 -9.77 8.22 3.66
N GLU A 154 -8.94 8.18 4.69
CA GLU A 154 -7.62 8.83 4.67
C GLU A 154 -6.72 8.25 3.58
N VAL A 155 -6.69 6.93 3.42
CA VAL A 155 -5.90 6.27 2.37
C VAL A 155 -6.38 6.67 0.98
N ASN A 156 -7.70 6.67 0.76
CA ASN A 156 -8.28 7.07 -0.53
C ASN A 156 -8.02 8.55 -0.82
N GLN A 157 -8.13 9.43 0.18
CA GLN A 157 -7.79 10.84 0.04
C GLN A 157 -6.31 11.04 -0.30
N LYS A 158 -5.39 10.40 0.44
CA LYS A 158 -3.95 10.45 0.15
C LYS A 158 -3.63 9.96 -1.27
N MET A 159 -4.23 8.84 -1.67
CA MET A 159 -4.05 8.27 -3.00
C MET A 159 -4.57 9.20 -4.10
N ASN A 160 -5.74 9.81 -3.90
CA ASN A 160 -6.29 10.80 -4.82
C ASN A 160 -5.37 12.02 -4.93
N THR A 161 -4.90 12.57 -3.81
CA THR A 161 -3.93 13.68 -3.81
C THR A 161 -2.69 13.32 -4.62
N ILE A 162 -2.13 12.12 -4.46
CA ILE A 162 -0.97 11.66 -5.23
C ILE A 162 -1.31 11.54 -6.73
N HIS A 163 -2.48 10.98 -7.07
CA HIS A 163 -2.88 10.80 -8.47
C HIS A 163 -3.08 12.11 -9.24
N TYR A 164 -3.51 13.17 -8.57
CA TYR A 164 -3.72 14.50 -9.15
C TYR A 164 -2.56 15.47 -8.88
N SER A 165 -1.50 15.02 -8.21
CA SER A 165 -0.32 15.86 -7.96
C SER A 165 0.60 15.90 -9.17
N ASP A 166 1.04 17.11 -9.54
CA ASP A 166 2.11 17.33 -10.50
C ASP A 166 3.52 17.24 -9.88
N VAL A 167 3.59 17.00 -8.58
CA VAL A 167 4.85 16.83 -7.84
C VAL A 167 5.05 15.37 -7.49
N SER A 168 6.26 14.86 -7.73
CA SER A 168 6.67 13.53 -7.30
C SER A 168 6.44 13.35 -5.80
N THR A 169 5.88 12.21 -5.41
CA THR A 169 5.67 11.87 -4.00
C THR A 169 6.98 11.79 -3.21
N ARG A 170 8.09 11.50 -3.90
CA ARG A 170 9.42 11.44 -3.30
C ARG A 170 10.32 12.49 -3.92
N ASN A 171 11.07 13.21 -3.09
CA ASN A 171 12.04 14.19 -3.53
C ASN A 171 13.33 14.11 -2.68
N PRO A 172 14.50 14.44 -3.25
CA PRO A 172 15.77 14.35 -2.53
C PRO A 172 15.88 15.26 -1.30
N GLY A 173 15.03 16.28 -1.17
CA GLY A 173 14.99 17.15 0.01
C GLY A 173 14.41 16.48 1.25
N CYS A 174 13.53 15.48 1.09
CA CYS A 174 12.87 14.80 2.21
C CYS A 174 13.16 13.29 2.28
N ASP A 175 13.49 12.66 1.15
CA ASP A 175 13.55 11.20 1.01
C ASP A 175 14.98 10.69 0.77
N LEU A 176 15.94 11.37 1.36
CA LEU A 176 17.36 11.10 1.24
C LEU A 176 17.99 10.84 2.61
N LYS A 177 18.92 9.89 2.66
CA LYS A 177 19.85 9.72 3.77
C LYS A 177 21.28 9.79 3.27
N VAL A 178 22.10 10.66 3.87
CA VAL A 178 23.54 10.74 3.63
C VAL A 178 24.27 10.48 4.94
N TYR A 179 25.28 9.61 4.94
CA TYR A 179 26.07 9.32 6.13
C TYR A 179 27.46 8.81 5.76
N THR A 180 28.43 9.12 6.61
CA THR A 180 29.83 8.69 6.45
C THR A 180 30.09 7.41 7.25
N ILE A 181 30.86 6.50 6.65
CA ILE A 181 31.39 5.30 7.27
C ILE A 181 32.90 5.48 7.40
N GLU A 182 33.41 5.25 8.61
CA GLU A 182 34.84 5.30 8.89
C GLU A 182 35.56 4.03 8.44
N VAL A 183 36.89 4.11 8.35
CA VAL A 183 37.75 2.98 8.01
C VAL A 183 37.51 1.81 8.97
N SER A 184 37.51 0.59 8.42
CA SER A 184 37.48 -0.64 9.20
C SER A 184 38.82 -1.37 9.12
N ASP A 185 39.30 -1.88 10.26
CA ASP A 185 40.57 -2.64 10.34
C ASP A 185 40.47 -4.04 9.72
N SER A 186 39.25 -4.54 9.50
CA SER A 186 39.02 -5.87 8.96
C SER A 186 37.92 -5.84 7.90
N ILE A 187 38.25 -6.37 6.72
CA ILE A 187 37.32 -6.42 5.60
C ILE A 187 37.09 -7.87 5.21
N HIS A 188 35.82 -8.21 5.03
CA HIS A 188 35.46 -9.48 4.44
C HIS A 188 35.67 -9.43 2.92
N SER A 189 36.22 -10.50 2.35
CA SER A 189 36.50 -10.67 0.91
C SER A 189 35.44 -10.14 -0.06
N LYS A 190 34.14 -10.23 0.29
CA LYS A 190 33.04 -9.73 -0.54
C LYS A 190 33.06 -8.21 -0.76
N TYR A 191 33.79 -7.44 0.04
CA TYR A 191 33.93 -5.99 -0.09
C TYR A 191 35.28 -5.57 -0.68
N GLU A 192 36.20 -6.51 -0.92
CA GLU A 192 37.57 -6.19 -1.39
C GLU A 192 37.57 -5.47 -2.73
N GLU A 193 36.73 -5.90 -3.68
CA GLU A 193 36.63 -5.28 -5.01
C GLU A 193 36.26 -3.79 -4.91
N LEU A 194 35.17 -3.47 -4.20
CA LEU A 194 34.74 -2.10 -3.97
C LEU A 194 35.79 -1.30 -3.19
N SER A 195 36.40 -1.91 -2.17
CA SER A 195 37.39 -1.23 -1.33
C SER A 195 38.65 -0.88 -2.12
N ASN A 196 39.16 -1.79 -2.95
CA ASN A 196 40.34 -1.56 -3.79
C ASN A 196 40.03 -0.52 -4.87
N PHE A 197 38.85 -0.62 -5.49
CA PHE A 197 38.39 0.37 -6.46
C PHE A 197 38.39 1.79 -5.86
N LEU A 198 37.78 1.98 -4.69
CA LEU A 198 37.71 3.30 -4.05
C LEU A 198 39.07 3.80 -3.55
N LEU A 199 39.99 2.89 -3.21
CA LEU A 199 41.35 3.25 -2.78
C LEU A 199 42.08 4.03 -3.87
N GLU A 200 41.92 3.64 -5.13
CA GLU A 200 42.58 4.25 -6.30
C GLU A 200 41.96 5.57 -6.77
N LYS A 201 40.75 5.90 -6.33
CA LYS A 201 39.99 7.08 -6.80
C LYS A 201 40.34 8.36 -6.07
N ASP A 202 39.93 9.50 -6.62
CA ASP A 202 40.10 10.76 -5.90
C ASP A 202 39.04 10.93 -4.79
N SER A 203 39.34 11.79 -3.82
CA SER A 203 38.33 12.15 -2.82
C SER A 203 37.24 12.98 -3.47
N TYR A 204 35.99 12.78 -3.04
CA TYR A 204 34.81 13.45 -3.59
C TYR A 204 34.47 13.09 -5.05
N GLU A 205 34.95 11.95 -5.55
CA GLU A 205 34.44 11.35 -6.79
C GLU A 205 33.36 10.30 -6.44
N PHE A 206 32.15 10.43 -7.00
CA PHE A 206 31.02 9.54 -6.66
C PHE A 206 30.79 8.46 -7.71
N PHE A 207 30.33 7.30 -7.24
CA PHE A 207 30.10 6.11 -8.05
C PHE A 207 28.78 5.44 -7.68
N ASP A 208 28.19 4.72 -8.64
CA ASP A 208 27.01 3.90 -8.40
C ASP A 208 27.39 2.69 -7.54
N LEU A 209 26.90 2.67 -6.29
CA LEU A 209 27.21 1.57 -5.37
C LEU A 209 26.56 0.27 -5.84
N ASP A 210 25.46 0.35 -6.59
CA ASP A 210 24.70 -0.83 -6.98
C ASP A 210 25.50 -1.75 -7.92
N GLU A 211 26.52 -1.24 -8.61
CA GLU A 211 27.45 -2.02 -9.46
C GLU A 211 28.25 -3.06 -8.68
N TYR A 212 28.46 -2.82 -7.39
CA TYR A 212 29.24 -3.67 -6.49
C TYR A 212 28.36 -4.45 -5.52
N THR A 213 27.04 -4.42 -5.70
CA THR A 213 26.09 -5.09 -4.80
C THR A 213 25.53 -6.37 -5.42
N PRO A 214 25.19 -7.38 -4.59
CA PRO A 214 24.44 -8.53 -5.05
C PRO A 214 23.09 -8.14 -5.67
N TYR A 215 22.62 -8.90 -6.65
CA TYR A 215 21.30 -8.71 -7.26
C TYR A 215 20.14 -9.06 -6.32
N ASP A 216 20.34 -10.01 -5.40
CA ASP A 216 19.33 -10.39 -4.42
C ASP A 216 19.06 -9.26 -3.41
N VAL A 217 17.79 -8.93 -3.19
CA VAL A 217 17.35 -7.78 -2.38
C VAL A 217 17.81 -7.88 -0.92
N ILE A 218 17.73 -9.08 -0.33
CA ILE A 218 18.08 -9.30 1.08
C ILE A 218 19.61 -9.23 1.24
N GLN A 219 20.33 -9.87 0.33
CA GLN A 219 21.80 -9.82 0.32
C GLN A 219 22.32 -8.41 0.09
N LYS A 220 21.72 -7.65 -0.84
CA LYS A 220 22.05 -6.23 -1.07
C LYS A 220 21.82 -5.39 0.17
N TYR A 221 20.68 -5.55 0.84
CA TYR A 221 20.41 -4.84 2.09
C TYR A 221 21.49 -5.14 3.14
N ASN A 222 21.83 -6.41 3.35
CA ASN A 222 22.85 -6.83 4.30
C ASN A 222 24.25 -6.35 3.91
N TYR A 223 24.54 -6.29 2.61
CA TYR A 223 25.81 -5.78 2.06
C TYR A 223 26.01 -4.30 2.43
N ILE A 224 25.01 -3.46 2.16
CA ILE A 224 25.08 -1.99 2.40
C ILE A 224 24.97 -1.65 3.89
N LYS A 225 24.15 -2.38 4.67
CA LYS A 225 23.92 -2.09 6.09
C LYS A 225 25.21 -2.16 6.91
N ASN A 226 26.06 -3.13 6.60
CA ASN A 226 27.31 -3.41 7.30
C ASN A 226 28.45 -3.34 6.28
N LEU A 227 28.80 -2.14 5.79
CA LEU A 227 29.79 -1.94 4.72
C LEU A 227 31.18 -1.55 5.29
N PRO A 228 32.02 -2.50 5.77
CA PRO A 228 33.39 -2.20 6.18
C PRO A 228 34.27 -1.98 4.94
N LEU A 229 35.00 -0.85 4.91
CA LEU A 229 35.93 -0.48 3.85
C LEU A 229 37.25 0.04 4.42
N ASN A 230 38.34 -0.06 3.65
CA ASN A 230 39.70 0.32 4.10
C ASN A 230 39.92 1.83 3.93
N VAL A 231 38.94 2.51 3.33
CA VAL A 231 38.91 3.95 3.13
C VAL A 231 37.62 4.48 3.74
N PRO A 232 37.64 5.70 4.32
CA PRO A 232 36.42 6.31 4.78
C PRO A 232 35.61 6.79 3.57
N VAL A 233 34.30 6.57 3.64
CA VAL A 233 33.39 6.83 2.51
C VAL A 233 32.14 7.52 3.00
N THR A 234 31.49 8.27 2.12
CA THR A 234 30.14 8.75 2.37
C THR A 234 29.17 8.04 1.42
N ILE A 235 28.05 7.60 1.99
CA ILE A 235 26.98 6.92 1.27
C ILE A 235 25.79 7.87 1.15
N TYR A 236 25.28 7.98 -0.07
CA TYR A 236 24.03 8.66 -0.41
C TYR A 236 22.97 7.60 -0.73
N ARG A 237 21.80 7.70 -0.10
CA ARG A 237 20.67 6.76 -0.28
C ARG A 237 19.38 7.50 -0.54
N TYR A 238 18.90 7.45 -1.78
CA TYR A 238 17.63 8.07 -2.17
C TYR A 238 16.52 7.03 -2.27
N TYR A 239 15.46 7.24 -1.49
CA TYR A 239 14.31 6.34 -1.42
C TYR A 239 13.27 6.75 -2.45
N GLN A 240 13.42 6.25 -3.67
CA GLN A 240 12.48 6.50 -4.78
C GLN A 240 11.05 6.00 -4.47
N GLY A 241 10.96 4.96 -3.64
CA GLY A 241 9.70 4.35 -3.21
C GLY A 241 9.13 3.32 -4.19
N ASN A 242 8.11 2.58 -3.72
CA ASN A 242 7.46 1.49 -4.45
C ASN A 242 8.47 0.43 -4.97
N TYR A 243 8.22 -0.10 -6.16
CA TYR A 243 9.04 -1.12 -6.83
C TYR A 243 10.36 -0.58 -7.40
N LEU A 244 10.58 0.75 -7.38
CA LEU A 244 11.79 1.37 -7.94
C LEU A 244 13.00 1.25 -7.00
N GLY A 245 12.77 0.88 -5.73
CA GLY A 245 13.84 0.59 -4.78
C GLY A 245 14.52 1.84 -4.23
N THR A 246 15.81 1.67 -3.87
CA THR A 246 16.67 2.72 -3.32
C THR A 246 17.89 2.86 -4.21
N VAL A 247 18.16 4.09 -4.67
CA VAL A 247 19.38 4.41 -5.42
C VAL A 247 20.49 4.71 -4.42
N ASN A 248 21.65 4.07 -4.58
CA ASN A 248 22.78 4.21 -3.66
C ASN A 248 24.01 4.70 -4.41
N TYR A 249 24.59 5.81 -3.95
CA TYR A 249 25.89 6.30 -4.44
C TYR A 249 26.90 6.30 -3.29
N ILE A 250 28.17 6.19 -3.65
CA ILE A 250 29.28 6.16 -2.71
C ILE A 250 30.44 7.01 -3.22
N TRP A 251 31.12 7.75 -2.34
CA TRP A 251 32.37 8.44 -2.66
C TRP A 251 33.37 8.33 -1.51
N LYS A 252 34.66 8.36 -1.84
CA LYS A 252 35.74 8.42 -0.87
C LYS A 252 35.83 9.81 -0.25
N VAL A 253 36.13 9.86 1.05
CA VAL A 253 36.45 11.11 1.77
C VAL A 253 37.84 11.03 2.42
N PRO A 254 38.47 12.17 2.73
CA PRO A 254 39.76 12.19 3.42
C PRO A 254 39.74 11.43 4.76
N VAL A 255 40.84 10.72 5.06
CA VAL A 255 40.97 9.90 6.28
C VAL A 255 40.80 10.73 7.53
N ARG A 256 41.51 11.86 7.60
CA ARG A 256 41.39 12.77 8.74
C ARG A 256 40.14 13.62 8.60
N SER A 257 39.32 13.65 9.66
CA SER A 257 38.04 14.36 9.68
C SER A 257 38.17 15.87 9.52
N ASP A 258 39.28 16.46 9.98
CA ASP A 258 39.61 17.90 9.86
C ASP A 258 39.86 18.34 8.41
N HIS A 259 40.25 17.43 7.53
CA HIS A 259 40.41 17.70 6.09
C HIS A 259 39.14 17.47 5.28
N ARG A 260 38.02 17.07 5.93
CA ARG A 260 36.76 16.85 5.24
C ARG A 260 36.04 18.18 5.03
N SER A 261 35.56 18.39 3.81
CA SER A 261 34.88 19.61 3.39
C SER A 261 33.38 19.35 3.27
N GLU A 262 32.60 20.03 4.10
CA GLU A 262 31.14 20.04 3.98
C GLU A 262 30.69 20.64 2.65
N THR A 263 31.42 21.64 2.14
CA THR A 263 31.15 22.27 0.84
C THR A 263 31.35 21.29 -0.31
N GLU A 264 32.42 20.48 -0.30
CA GLU A 264 32.62 19.46 -1.34
C GLU A 264 31.54 18.37 -1.25
N ASN A 265 31.19 17.90 -0.04
CA ASN A 265 30.08 16.96 0.14
C ASN A 265 28.76 17.53 -0.41
N ALA A 266 28.45 18.80 -0.14
CA ALA A 266 27.25 19.45 -0.67
C ALA A 266 27.26 19.53 -2.20
N ARG A 267 28.43 19.80 -2.82
CA ARG A 267 28.59 19.77 -4.29
C ARG A 267 28.32 18.38 -4.87
N ILE A 268 28.86 17.34 -4.24
CA ILE A 268 28.63 15.95 -4.68
C ILE A 268 27.15 15.57 -4.53
N ILE A 269 26.51 15.93 -3.42
CA ILE A 269 25.06 15.72 -3.23
C ILE A 269 24.26 16.42 -4.32
N ALA A 270 24.60 17.67 -4.66
CA ALA A 270 23.92 18.42 -5.72
C ALA A 270 24.12 17.75 -7.10
N ALA A 271 25.35 17.33 -7.42
CA ALA A 271 25.65 16.65 -8.68
C ALA A 271 24.92 15.29 -8.78
N ILE A 272 24.82 14.53 -7.69
CA ILE A 272 24.04 13.30 -7.64
C ILE A 272 22.55 13.61 -7.86
N ASN A 273 22.00 14.63 -7.20
CA ASN A 273 20.59 15.01 -7.33
C ASN A 273 20.20 15.34 -8.78
N GLU A 274 21.10 15.97 -9.54
CA GLU A 274 20.89 16.26 -10.97
C GLU A 274 20.87 15.00 -11.84
N ASN A 275 21.64 13.98 -11.46
CA ASN A 275 21.75 12.70 -12.15
C ASN A 275 20.69 11.67 -11.74
N LEU A 276 19.87 11.97 -10.72
CA LEU A 276 18.83 11.03 -10.28
C LEU A 276 17.81 10.76 -11.39
N PRO A 277 17.30 9.52 -11.50
CA PRO A 277 16.25 9.21 -12.45
C PRO A 277 15.00 10.04 -12.15
N LYS A 278 14.55 10.83 -13.14
CA LYS A 278 13.34 11.67 -13.01
C LYS A 278 12.11 10.83 -13.30
N TYR A 279 11.15 10.75 -12.39
CA TYR A 279 9.87 10.04 -12.60
C TYR A 279 8.70 11.02 -12.67
N TYR A 280 7.98 11.01 -13.78
CA TYR A 280 6.81 11.85 -13.98
C TYR A 280 5.58 11.23 -13.32
N THR A 281 4.84 12.04 -12.57
CA THR A 281 3.59 11.62 -11.94
C THR A 281 2.54 11.30 -13.01
N ARG A 282 1.47 10.59 -12.61
CA ARG A 282 0.34 10.33 -13.49
C ARG A 282 -0.27 11.63 -14.03
N GLN A 283 -0.32 12.68 -13.22
CA GLN A 283 -0.89 13.97 -13.61
C GLN A 283 0.04 14.72 -14.57
N MET A 284 1.36 14.73 -14.34
CA MET A 284 2.30 15.35 -15.28
C MET A 284 2.20 14.71 -16.68
N ARG A 285 2.09 13.38 -16.75
CA ARG A 285 1.91 12.66 -18.02
C ARG A 285 0.60 13.04 -18.73
N LYS A 286 -0.49 13.19 -17.97
CA LYS A 286 -1.78 13.66 -18.52
C LYS A 286 -1.66 15.08 -19.07
N ASN A 287 -0.98 15.96 -18.35
CA ASN A 287 -0.80 17.35 -18.75
C ASN A 287 0.02 17.42 -20.06
N ALA A 288 1.12 16.69 -20.15
CA ALA A 288 1.90 16.56 -21.38
C ALA A 288 1.03 16.04 -22.53
N LEU A 289 0.32 14.92 -22.35
CA LEU A 289 -0.57 14.38 -23.38
C LEU A 289 -1.62 15.38 -23.86
N LYS A 290 -2.23 16.14 -22.94
CA LYS A 290 -3.21 17.18 -23.26
C LYS A 290 -2.60 18.33 -24.06
N GLU A 291 -1.37 18.72 -23.77
CA GLU A 291 -0.65 19.73 -24.54
C GLU A 291 -0.37 19.23 -25.97
N TYR A 292 0.11 17.99 -26.08
CA TYR A 292 0.52 17.41 -27.34
C TYR A 292 -0.62 16.91 -28.23
N SER A 293 -1.82 16.66 -27.68
CA SER A 293 -3.01 16.32 -28.46
C SER A 293 -3.52 17.48 -29.32
N LEU A 294 -3.09 18.71 -29.05
CA LEU A 294 -3.44 19.90 -29.83
C LEU A 294 -2.72 19.96 -31.19
N PHE A 295 -1.66 19.18 -31.40
CA PHE A 295 -0.94 19.16 -32.67
C PHE A 295 -1.73 18.40 -33.75
N LYS A 296 -2.15 19.11 -34.80
CA LYS A 296 -2.83 18.53 -35.98
C LYS A 296 -2.03 17.43 -36.69
N LYS A 297 -0.69 17.46 -36.59
CA LYS A 297 0.20 16.47 -37.19
C LYS A 297 1.34 16.13 -36.22
N VAL A 298 1.39 14.86 -35.83
CA VAL A 298 2.45 14.31 -34.98
C VAL A 298 3.70 14.05 -35.84
N THR A 299 4.63 15.01 -35.83
CA THR A 299 5.91 14.89 -36.51
C THR A 299 6.95 14.21 -35.60
N PRO A 300 8.04 13.64 -36.15
CA PRO A 300 9.13 13.09 -35.33
C PRO A 300 9.74 14.12 -34.37
N VAL A 301 9.72 15.41 -34.72
CA VAL A 301 10.16 16.50 -33.83
C VAL A 301 9.26 16.59 -32.61
N VAL A 302 7.93 16.61 -32.82
CA VAL A 302 6.93 16.65 -31.73
C VAL A 302 7.06 15.43 -30.81
N LEU A 303 7.30 14.23 -31.36
CA LEU A 303 7.52 13.03 -30.57
C LEU A 303 8.81 13.08 -29.76
N ARG A 304 9.89 13.68 -30.30
CA ARG A 304 11.13 13.90 -29.56
C ARG A 304 10.96 14.91 -28.43
N THR A 305 10.26 16.02 -28.68
CA THR A 305 9.99 17.02 -27.64
C THR A 305 9.10 16.42 -26.55
N LEU A 306 8.06 15.67 -26.91
CA LEU A 306 7.23 14.94 -25.96
C LEU A 306 8.05 13.92 -25.15
N TYR A 307 8.94 13.16 -25.79
CA TYR A 307 9.83 12.24 -25.09
C TYR A 307 10.74 12.99 -24.11
N PHE A 308 11.37 14.09 -24.55
CA PHE A 308 12.20 14.94 -23.69
C PHE A 308 11.39 15.50 -22.51
N ASP A 309 10.19 16.03 -22.76
CA ASP A 309 9.33 16.57 -21.72
C ASP A 309 8.84 15.51 -20.73
N LEU A 310 8.77 14.24 -21.14
CA LEU A 310 8.37 13.09 -20.30
C LEU A 310 9.55 12.36 -19.64
N THR A 311 10.79 12.64 -20.00
CA THR A 311 11.97 11.89 -19.52
C THR A 311 13.11 12.76 -19.02
N GLY A 312 13.15 14.03 -19.41
CA GLY A 312 14.29 14.93 -19.24
C GLY A 312 15.53 14.52 -20.05
N ASP A 313 15.40 13.54 -20.94
CA ASP A 313 16.51 12.92 -21.65
C ASP A 313 16.85 13.66 -22.94
N ALA A 314 17.82 14.57 -22.84
CA ALA A 314 18.34 15.33 -23.98
C ALA A 314 19.22 14.49 -24.93
N SER A 315 19.58 13.24 -24.58
CA SER A 315 20.43 12.39 -25.44
C SER A 315 19.79 12.08 -26.80
N THR A 316 18.47 12.24 -26.90
CA THR A 316 17.67 12.04 -28.11
C THR A 316 17.69 13.21 -29.10
N THR A 317 18.46 14.27 -28.81
CA THR A 317 18.72 15.39 -29.73
C THR A 317 19.43 14.95 -31.02
N ASN A 318 20.17 13.83 -30.99
CA ASN A 318 20.89 13.26 -32.14
C ASN A 318 20.09 12.16 -32.86
N ASN A 319 18.92 12.48 -33.43
CA ASN A 319 18.19 11.67 -34.42
C ASN A 319 17.81 10.21 -34.08
N VAL A 320 18.06 9.69 -32.87
CA VAL A 320 17.83 8.27 -32.55
C VAL A 320 16.97 8.13 -31.30
N ILE A 321 15.67 8.39 -31.45
CA ILE A 321 14.68 7.64 -30.66
C ILE A 321 14.48 6.32 -31.40
N SER A 322 14.48 5.18 -30.69
CA SER A 322 14.24 3.89 -31.35
C SER A 322 12.85 3.90 -32.01
N LYS A 323 12.70 3.21 -33.15
CA LYS A 323 11.38 3.08 -33.81
C LYS A 323 10.31 2.55 -32.86
N GLU A 324 10.71 1.73 -31.89
CA GLU A 324 9.83 1.20 -30.85
C GLU A 324 9.31 2.28 -29.90
N ILE A 325 10.18 3.17 -29.39
CA ILE A 325 9.77 4.28 -28.52
C ILE A 325 8.88 5.26 -29.29
N GLU A 326 9.20 5.53 -30.56
CA GLU A 326 8.37 6.38 -31.42
C GLU A 326 6.96 5.80 -31.60
N GLU A 327 6.86 4.50 -31.89
CA GLU A 327 5.57 3.82 -32.05
C GLU A 327 4.76 3.80 -30.75
N ARG A 328 5.40 3.53 -29.61
CA ARG A 328 4.74 3.58 -28.31
C ARG A 328 4.20 4.97 -27.98
N LEU A 329 4.95 6.04 -28.27
CA LEU A 329 4.48 7.42 -28.12
C LEU A 329 3.29 7.72 -29.04
N ARG A 330 3.29 7.22 -30.28
CA ARG A 330 2.14 7.36 -31.20
C ARG A 330 0.91 6.64 -30.67
N ILE A 331 1.04 5.39 -30.22
CA ILE A 331 -0.04 4.61 -29.64
C ILE A 331 -0.61 5.32 -28.41
N MET A 332 0.25 5.84 -27.54
CA MET A 332 -0.15 6.62 -26.37
C MET A 332 -0.98 7.85 -26.76
N MET A 333 -0.55 8.61 -27.79
CA MET A 333 -1.31 9.76 -28.27
C MET A 333 -2.66 9.35 -28.89
N GLN A 334 -2.68 8.27 -29.66
CA GLN A 334 -3.90 7.76 -30.31
C GLN A 334 -4.94 7.24 -29.32
N LEU A 335 -4.49 6.56 -28.27
CA LEU A 335 -5.36 5.99 -27.24
C LEU A 335 -5.67 6.96 -26.09
N GLU A 336 -5.06 8.15 -26.11
CA GLU A 336 -5.13 9.16 -25.03
C GLU A 336 -4.82 8.59 -23.64
N ASP A 337 -4.01 7.53 -23.58
CA ASP A 337 -3.71 6.81 -22.35
C ASP A 337 -2.28 7.10 -21.84
N PRO A 338 -2.12 7.95 -20.80
CA PRO A 338 -0.82 8.27 -20.19
C PRO A 338 -0.13 7.09 -19.52
N SER A 339 -0.84 5.97 -19.30
CA SER A 339 -0.28 4.79 -18.66
C SER A 339 0.58 3.96 -19.62
N ILE A 340 0.42 4.14 -20.94
CA ILE A 340 1.25 3.50 -21.97
C ILE A 340 2.72 3.98 -21.89
N ILE A 341 2.97 5.16 -21.30
CA ILE A 341 4.31 5.75 -21.08
C ILE A 341 5.17 4.98 -20.08
N VAL A 342 4.58 4.15 -19.20
CA VAL A 342 5.32 3.50 -18.09
C VAL A 342 6.55 2.74 -18.60
N ASP A 343 6.51 2.30 -19.86
CA ASP A 343 7.51 1.46 -20.49
C ASP A 343 8.33 2.16 -21.60
N LEU A 344 8.30 3.49 -21.72
CA LEU A 344 9.21 4.21 -22.66
C LEU A 344 10.66 4.26 -22.16
N ARG A 345 10.88 3.76 -20.95
CA ARG A 345 12.18 3.74 -20.31
C ARG A 345 12.83 2.38 -20.51
N THR A 346 13.62 2.25 -21.56
CA THR A 346 14.98 1.76 -21.30
C THR A 346 15.64 2.89 -20.52
N ASN A 347 15.42 2.88 -19.20
CA ASN A 347 15.71 4.00 -18.32
C ASN A 347 17.16 4.46 -18.52
N ASN A 348 17.37 5.78 -18.51
CA ASN A 348 18.63 6.42 -18.18
C ASN A 348 19.09 6.01 -16.75
N GLY A 349 19.48 4.74 -16.55
CA GLY A 349 20.04 4.20 -15.31
C GLY A 349 19.24 3.12 -14.55
N PHE A 350 18.10 2.63 -15.02
CA PHE A 350 17.45 1.46 -14.36
C PHE A 350 18.08 0.17 -14.87
N LYS A 351 18.71 -0.56 -13.95
CA LYS A 351 19.36 -1.84 -14.20
C LYS A 351 18.42 -3.04 -14.00
N GLY A 352 17.14 -2.82 -13.68
CA GLY A 352 16.14 -3.87 -13.55
C GLY A 352 15.75 -4.41 -14.92
N LYS A 353 15.87 -5.73 -15.11
CA LYS A 353 15.65 -6.36 -16.42
C LYS A 353 14.18 -6.51 -16.80
N GLU A 354 13.26 -6.57 -15.85
CA GLU A 354 11.83 -6.80 -16.12
C GLU A 354 10.95 -6.16 -15.03
N PHE A 355 9.83 -5.58 -15.43
CA PHE A 355 8.71 -5.44 -14.51
C PHE A 355 8.19 -6.85 -14.22
N ASN A 356 8.22 -7.29 -12.96
CA ASN A 356 7.57 -8.55 -12.57
C ASN A 356 6.16 -8.56 -13.16
N ARG A 357 5.93 -9.49 -14.10
CA ARG A 357 4.60 -9.71 -14.69
C ARG A 357 3.66 -10.07 -13.54
N PHE A 358 2.58 -9.30 -13.42
CA PHE A 358 1.49 -9.59 -12.49
C PHE A 358 0.80 -10.91 -12.83
#